data_AF-A0A1X0ZMA9-F1
#
_entry.id   AF-A0A1X0ZMA9-F1
#
_cell.length_a   1.000
_cell.length_b   1.000
_cell.length_c   1.000
_cell.angle_alpha   90.00
_cell.angle_beta   90.00
_cell.angle_gamma   90.00
#
_symmetry.space_group_name_H-M   'P 1'
#
loop_
_entity.id
_entity.type
_entity.pdbx_description
1 polymer ?
#
loop_
_entity_poly.entity_id
_entity_poly.type
_entity_poly.pdbx_seq_one_letter_code
_entity_poly.pdbx_strand_id
1 'polypeptide(L)'
;MAGAGIQEPATLSALRSQSELVMCLRPDADFVSAGAAINSAREKRFTTALDSAEKVQDPEARLLAFKHIAALAARSDDEKAIARSLNTLSEQDKQAYMEALQQRLLTLLETGDLERAKALREGLLEFYSDRPDSTMAVAQLAISYATTGRVEDANALLRKAAAKVKGLNTKDMGALFEVVIKAAKGEYPPPQDFFAFSSDAMRLEAYVQLAVLYDRSGQTGYSRRVAADMARFAQKSSFKVEGSVVMRAFSKVLIETM
;
A
#
# COMPACT_ATOMS: atom_id res chain seq x y z
N MET A 1 13.35 -7.27 -37.15
CA MET A 1 14.28 -7.89 -36.18
C MET A 1 13.46 -8.41 -35.02
N ALA A 2 13.55 -9.72 -34.76
CA ALA A 2 12.68 -10.45 -33.86
C ALA A 2 12.89 -10.03 -32.40
N GLY A 3 11.81 -9.67 -31.71
CA GLY A 3 11.80 -9.45 -30.27
C GLY A 3 11.96 -10.79 -29.56
N ALA A 4 13.04 -10.94 -28.79
CA ALA A 4 13.28 -12.12 -27.97
C ALA A 4 12.15 -12.23 -26.93
N GLY A 5 11.21 -13.15 -27.17
CA GLY A 5 10.18 -13.53 -26.21
C GLY A 5 10.85 -14.07 -24.96
N ILE A 6 10.72 -13.32 -23.87
CA ILE A 6 11.06 -13.80 -22.54
C ILE A 6 10.00 -14.86 -22.22
N GLN A 7 10.37 -16.13 -22.36
CA GLN A 7 9.54 -17.26 -21.94
C GLN A 7 9.20 -17.09 -20.46
N GLU A 8 7.92 -17.20 -20.12
CA GLU A 8 7.44 -17.24 -18.74
C GLU A 8 8.28 -18.27 -17.97
N PRO A 9 9.07 -17.84 -16.98
CA PRO A 9 9.81 -18.80 -16.19
C PRO A 9 8.79 -19.60 -15.37
N ALA A 10 8.99 -20.92 -15.31
CA ALA A 10 8.20 -21.91 -14.56
C ALA A 10 7.95 -21.55 -13.08
N THR A 11 8.53 -20.46 -12.57
CA THR A 11 8.29 -19.85 -11.28
C THR A 11 6.93 -19.15 -11.15
N LEU A 12 6.33 -18.61 -12.21
CA LEU A 12 4.98 -17.99 -12.15
C LEU A 12 3.87 -19.03 -12.03
N SER A 13 3.97 -20.13 -12.79
CA SER A 13 3.07 -21.27 -12.63
C SER A 13 3.29 -21.97 -11.30
N ALA A 14 4.53 -22.12 -10.83
CA ALA A 14 4.83 -22.69 -9.52
C ALA A 14 4.36 -21.80 -8.35
N LEU A 15 4.45 -20.47 -8.46
CA LEU A 15 3.87 -19.53 -7.49
C LEU A 15 2.35 -19.56 -7.52
N ARG A 16 1.74 -19.70 -8.71
CA ARG A 16 0.29 -19.88 -8.88
C ARG A 16 -0.18 -21.21 -8.29
N SER A 17 0.55 -22.30 -8.52
CA SER A 17 0.22 -23.62 -7.97
C SER A 17 0.50 -23.70 -6.47
N GLN A 18 1.55 -23.04 -5.95
CA GLN A 18 1.80 -22.94 -4.51
C GLN A 18 0.80 -21.99 -3.83
N SER A 19 0.40 -20.91 -4.49
CA SER A 19 -0.66 -20.05 -3.97
C SER A 19 -2.00 -20.78 -4.00
N GLU A 20 -2.32 -21.57 -5.04
CA GLU A 20 -3.49 -22.46 -5.13
C GLU A 20 -3.41 -23.66 -4.15
N LEU A 21 -2.22 -24.15 -3.80
CA LEU A 21 -2.00 -25.23 -2.81
C LEU A 21 -2.05 -24.72 -1.36
N VAL A 22 -1.58 -23.49 -1.10
CA VAL A 22 -1.82 -22.80 0.19
C VAL A 22 -3.27 -22.32 0.25
N MET A 23 -3.86 -21.93 -0.89
CA MET A 23 -5.28 -21.65 -1.09
C MET A 23 -6.07 -22.92 -1.45
N CYS A 24 -5.94 -23.98 -0.65
CA CYS A 24 -7.02 -24.99 -0.54
C CYS A 24 -8.30 -24.38 0.10
N LEU A 25 -8.66 -23.16 -0.28
CA LEU A 25 -9.78 -22.40 0.22
C LEU A 25 -10.65 -22.07 -0.99
N ARG A 26 -11.89 -22.57 -0.99
CA ARG A 26 -12.96 -21.79 -1.63
C ARG A 26 -12.78 -20.35 -1.16
N PRO A 27 -12.78 -19.34 -2.04
CA PRO A 27 -12.66 -17.97 -1.56
C PRO A 27 -13.75 -17.77 -0.52
N ASP A 28 -13.34 -17.36 0.68
CA ASP A 28 -14.25 -17.10 1.77
C ASP A 28 -15.37 -16.20 1.23
N ALA A 29 -16.62 -16.63 1.39
CA ALA A 29 -17.76 -15.99 0.76
C ALA A 29 -17.85 -14.50 1.13
N ASP A 30 -17.34 -14.13 2.31
CA ASP A 30 -17.26 -12.74 2.75
C ASP A 30 -16.21 -11.93 2.01
N PHE A 31 -15.03 -12.49 1.70
CA PHE A 31 -14.01 -11.81 0.89
C PHE A 31 -14.44 -11.65 -0.57
N VAL A 32 -15.17 -12.63 -1.13
CA VAL A 32 -15.80 -12.48 -2.45
C VAL A 32 -16.82 -11.35 -2.44
N SER A 33 -17.65 -11.30 -1.39
CA SER A 33 -18.67 -10.25 -1.22
C SER A 33 -18.04 -8.86 -1.05
N ALA A 34 -16.96 -8.76 -0.28
CA ALA A 34 -16.16 -7.55 -0.15
C ALA A 34 -15.59 -7.10 -1.51
N GLY A 35 -15.05 -8.03 -2.30
CA GLY A 35 -14.58 -7.75 -3.66
C GLY A 35 -15.68 -7.22 -4.59
N ALA A 36 -16.88 -7.80 -4.52
CA ALA A 36 -18.04 -7.32 -5.29
C ALA A 36 -18.48 -5.90 -4.89
N ALA A 37 -18.43 -5.59 -3.59
CA ALA A 37 -18.69 -4.24 -3.09
C ALA A 37 -17.67 -3.23 -3.64
N ILE A 38 -16.37 -3.58 -3.60
CA ILE A 38 -15.29 -2.73 -4.15
C ILE A 38 -15.48 -2.51 -5.66
N ASN A 39 -15.86 -3.54 -6.43
CA ASN A 39 -16.12 -3.40 -7.86
C ASN A 39 -17.29 -2.45 -8.14
N SER A 40 -18.35 -2.49 -7.34
CA SER A 40 -19.45 -1.52 -7.43
C SER A 40 -18.96 -0.09 -7.20
N ALA A 41 -18.03 0.13 -6.27
CA ALA A 41 -17.43 1.45 -6.05
C ALA A 41 -16.51 1.88 -7.20
N ARG A 42 -15.79 0.96 -7.85
CA ARG A 42 -15.00 1.26 -9.07
C ARG A 42 -15.89 1.77 -10.20
N GLU A 43 -17.11 1.25 -10.30
CA GLU A 43 -18.15 1.72 -11.21
C GLU A 43 -18.88 2.98 -10.73
N LYS A 44 -18.38 3.65 -9.67
CA LYS A 44 -18.96 4.85 -9.06
C LYS A 44 -20.37 4.64 -8.47
N ARG A 45 -20.76 3.39 -8.20
CA ARG A 45 -22.03 3.04 -7.54
C ARG A 45 -21.84 2.98 -6.03
N PHE A 46 -21.42 4.10 -5.42
CA PHE A 46 -20.95 4.14 -4.03
C PHE A 46 -22.00 3.75 -2.99
N THR A 47 -23.27 4.17 -3.16
CA THR A 47 -24.35 3.77 -2.24
C THR A 47 -24.50 2.24 -2.21
N THR A 48 -24.60 1.61 -3.38
CA THR A 48 -24.70 0.15 -3.51
C THR A 48 -23.46 -0.56 -2.96
N ALA A 49 -22.28 -0.01 -3.21
CA ALA A 49 -21.03 -0.54 -2.67
C ALA A 49 -21.03 -0.55 -1.14
N LEU A 50 -21.42 0.56 -0.51
CA LEU A 50 -21.47 0.69 0.95
C LEU A 50 -22.51 -0.23 1.57
N ASP A 51 -23.72 -0.27 1.01
CA ASP A 51 -24.79 -1.17 1.48
C ASP A 51 -24.42 -2.66 1.34
N SER A 52 -23.55 -2.99 0.36
CA SER A 52 -23.04 -4.35 0.19
C SER A 52 -21.91 -4.66 1.17
N ALA A 53 -21.01 -3.69 1.42
CA ALA A 53 -19.92 -3.82 2.39
C ALA A 53 -20.45 -4.00 3.83
N GLU A 54 -21.55 -3.33 4.20
CA GLU A 54 -22.19 -3.49 5.51
C GLU A 54 -22.72 -4.91 5.77
N LYS A 55 -23.06 -5.64 4.70
CA LYS A 55 -23.59 -7.01 4.78
C LYS A 55 -22.51 -8.08 4.91
N VAL A 56 -21.24 -7.73 4.72
CA VAL A 56 -20.10 -8.65 4.86
C VAL A 56 -19.94 -9.00 6.34
N GLN A 57 -20.03 -10.28 6.67
CA GLN A 57 -20.06 -10.71 8.08
C GLN A 57 -18.67 -10.67 8.68
N ASP A 58 -17.69 -11.27 7.99
CA ASP A 58 -16.29 -11.24 8.40
C ASP A 58 -15.79 -9.79 8.63
N PRO A 59 -15.31 -9.46 9.84
CA PRO A 59 -14.84 -8.13 10.16
C PRO A 59 -13.65 -7.66 9.31
N GLU A 60 -12.72 -8.56 8.97
CA GLU A 60 -11.51 -8.19 8.21
C GLU A 60 -11.87 -7.86 6.76
N ALA A 61 -12.66 -8.72 6.10
CA ALA A 61 -13.18 -8.51 4.76
C ALA A 61 -14.01 -7.22 4.66
N ARG A 62 -14.84 -6.95 5.69
CA ARG A 62 -15.64 -5.73 5.77
C ARG A 62 -14.78 -4.48 5.90
N LEU A 63 -13.81 -4.46 6.82
CA LEU A 63 -12.87 -3.34 6.96
C LEU A 63 -12.08 -3.09 5.69
N LEU A 64 -11.64 -4.16 5.00
CA LEU A 64 -10.98 -4.07 3.71
C LEU A 64 -11.87 -3.36 2.67
N ALA A 65 -13.13 -3.79 2.54
CA ALA A 65 -14.09 -3.18 1.62
C ALA A 65 -14.24 -1.67 1.89
N PHE A 66 -14.48 -1.26 3.14
CA PHE A 66 -14.65 0.15 3.49
C PHE A 66 -13.40 0.99 3.21
N LYS A 67 -12.19 0.48 3.47
CA LYS A 67 -10.93 1.19 3.15
C LYS A 67 -10.82 1.47 1.65
N HIS A 68 -11.08 0.47 0.81
CA HIS A 68 -11.03 0.63 -0.65
C HIS A 68 -12.14 1.55 -1.16
N ILE A 69 -13.36 1.42 -0.64
CA ILE A 69 -14.48 2.30 -1.03
C ILE A 69 -14.16 3.75 -0.66
N ALA A 70 -13.63 4.02 0.53
CA ALA A 70 -13.22 5.36 0.94
C ALA A 70 -12.20 5.98 -0.03
N ALA A 71 -11.20 5.21 -0.45
CA ALA A 71 -10.19 5.67 -1.41
C ALA A 71 -10.78 5.95 -2.80
N LEU A 72 -11.67 5.08 -3.30
CA LEU A 72 -12.34 5.27 -4.59
C LEU A 72 -13.31 6.46 -4.59
N ALA A 73 -14.03 6.65 -3.48
CA ALA A 73 -14.91 7.79 -3.27
C ALA A 73 -14.11 9.10 -3.21
N ALA A 74 -12.97 9.10 -2.52
CA ALA A 74 -12.06 10.25 -2.48
C ALA A 74 -11.59 10.67 -3.88
N ARG A 75 -11.19 9.70 -4.72
CA ARG A 75 -10.79 9.96 -6.12
C ARG A 75 -11.93 10.47 -7.00
N SER A 76 -13.18 10.22 -6.60
CA SER A 76 -14.38 10.63 -7.33
C SER A 76 -15.07 11.87 -6.72
N ASP A 77 -14.47 12.48 -5.70
CA ASP A 77 -15.02 13.61 -4.95
C ASP A 77 -16.44 13.36 -4.37
N ASP A 78 -16.75 12.11 -4.00
CA ASP A 78 -18.02 11.76 -3.36
C ASP A 78 -17.91 11.91 -1.83
N GLU A 79 -18.06 13.14 -1.33
CA GLU A 79 -17.94 13.45 0.10
C GLU A 79 -18.92 12.66 0.99
N LYS A 80 -20.09 12.27 0.48
CA LYS A 80 -21.05 11.46 1.26
C LYS A 80 -20.52 10.04 1.45
N ALA A 81 -20.01 9.43 0.39
CA ALA A 81 -19.42 8.11 0.45
C ALA A 81 -18.12 8.09 1.27
N ILE A 82 -17.29 9.15 1.17
CA ILE A 82 -16.11 9.32 2.02
C ILE A 82 -16.54 9.38 3.49
N ALA A 83 -17.48 10.26 3.84
CA ALA A 83 -17.93 10.43 5.22
C ALA A 83 -18.52 9.14 5.81
N ARG A 84 -19.40 8.45 5.07
CA ARG A 84 -19.98 7.18 5.53
C ARG A 84 -18.90 6.11 5.74
N SER A 85 -17.98 5.94 4.80
CA SER A 85 -16.90 4.96 4.94
C SER A 85 -16.01 5.25 6.15
N LEU A 86 -15.61 6.52 6.31
CA LEU A 86 -14.71 6.95 7.38
C LEU A 86 -15.38 6.85 8.76
N ASN A 87 -16.66 7.17 8.88
CA ASN A 87 -17.40 7.01 10.14
C ASN A 87 -17.45 5.55 10.55
N THR A 88 -17.83 4.65 9.65
CA THR A 88 -17.86 3.20 9.92
C THR A 88 -16.50 2.66 10.34
N LEU A 89 -15.43 3.06 9.66
CA LEU A 89 -14.07 2.66 10.04
C LEU A 89 -13.69 3.20 11.43
N SER A 90 -14.02 4.46 11.73
CA SER A 90 -13.68 5.08 13.02
C SER A 90 -14.34 4.39 14.22
N GLU A 91 -15.54 3.83 14.01
CA GLU A 91 -16.30 3.10 15.02
C GLU A 91 -15.78 1.66 15.22
N GLN A 92 -15.29 1.02 14.16
CA GLN A 92 -14.93 -0.41 14.19
C GLN A 92 -13.45 -0.65 14.46
N ASP A 93 -12.56 0.10 13.80
CA ASP A 93 -11.12 -0.12 13.91
C ASP A 93 -10.34 1.18 13.65
N LYS A 94 -9.75 1.69 14.74
CA LYS A 94 -8.98 2.94 14.70
C LYS A 94 -7.78 2.87 13.76
N GLN A 95 -7.14 1.71 13.61
CA GLN A 95 -6.00 1.55 12.72
C GLN A 95 -6.45 1.59 11.25
N ALA A 96 -7.52 0.86 10.91
CA ALA A 96 -8.12 0.86 9.58
C ALA A 96 -8.63 2.26 9.18
N TYR A 97 -9.18 3.00 10.13
CA TYR A 97 -9.54 4.41 9.95
C TYR A 97 -8.33 5.29 9.57
N MET A 98 -7.22 5.17 10.30
CA MET A 98 -6.02 5.95 10.00
C MET A 98 -5.37 5.57 8.66
N GLU A 99 -5.42 4.29 8.28
CA GLU A 99 -5.01 3.83 6.95
C GLU A 99 -5.86 4.46 5.84
N ALA A 100 -7.19 4.53 6.01
CA ALA A 100 -8.07 5.19 5.05
C ALA A 100 -7.83 6.70 4.96
N LEU A 101 -7.57 7.36 6.10
CA LEU A 101 -7.17 8.77 6.13
C LEU A 101 -5.85 9.00 5.40
N GLN A 102 -4.90 8.08 5.48
CA GLN A 102 -3.65 8.19 4.74
C GLN A 102 -3.86 8.07 3.22
N GLN A 103 -4.77 7.22 2.77
CA GLN A 103 -5.16 7.18 1.35
C GLN A 103 -5.85 8.47 0.92
N ARG A 104 -6.71 9.04 1.77
CA ARG A 104 -7.33 10.35 1.52
C ARG A 104 -6.31 11.47 1.43
N LEU A 105 -5.26 11.46 2.26
CA LEU A 105 -4.16 12.43 2.20
C LEU A 105 -3.53 12.46 0.81
N LEU A 106 -3.22 11.30 0.25
CA LEU A 106 -2.68 11.21 -1.10
C LEU A 106 -3.62 11.85 -2.14
N THR A 107 -4.92 11.53 -2.09
CA THR A 107 -5.88 12.09 -3.03
C THR A 107 -6.03 13.62 -2.89
N LEU A 108 -5.98 14.16 -1.67
CA LEU A 108 -5.99 15.60 -1.44
C LEU A 108 -4.74 16.27 -2.05
N LEU A 109 -3.57 15.62 -1.94
CA LEU A 109 -2.33 16.10 -2.55
C LEU A 109 -2.38 16.05 -4.09
N GLU A 110 -2.97 15.00 -4.66
CA GLU A 110 -3.14 14.83 -6.12
C GLU A 110 -4.13 15.85 -6.70
N THR A 111 -5.22 16.15 -5.98
CA THR A 111 -6.25 17.12 -6.39
C THR A 111 -5.89 18.56 -6.07
N GLY A 112 -4.84 18.79 -5.26
CA GLY A 112 -4.33 20.13 -4.93
C GLY A 112 -5.02 20.79 -3.73
N ASP A 113 -5.83 20.07 -2.96
CA ASP A 113 -6.40 20.56 -1.69
C ASP A 113 -5.35 20.49 -0.56
N LEU A 114 -4.39 21.42 -0.62
CA LEU A 114 -3.23 21.43 0.26
C LEU A 114 -3.55 21.80 1.70
N GLU A 115 -4.59 22.61 1.92
CA GLU A 115 -5.02 22.99 3.25
C GLU A 115 -5.57 21.77 4.00
N ARG A 116 -6.48 21.00 3.40
CA ARG A 116 -6.99 19.77 4.01
C ARG A 116 -5.90 18.71 4.13
N ALA A 117 -5.03 18.57 3.13
CA ALA A 117 -3.90 17.63 3.19
C ALA A 117 -2.96 17.94 4.36
N LYS A 118 -2.66 19.22 4.61
CA LYS A 118 -1.81 19.66 5.72
C LYS A 118 -2.45 19.38 7.08
N ALA A 119 -3.74 19.70 7.25
CA ALA A 119 -4.46 19.41 8.48
C ALA A 119 -4.49 17.90 8.78
N LEU A 120 -4.76 17.08 7.74
CA LEU A 120 -4.81 15.63 7.85
C LEU A 120 -3.44 15.02 8.20
N ARG A 121 -2.37 15.53 7.59
CA ARG A 121 -0.99 15.12 7.91
C ARG A 121 -0.66 15.33 9.39
N GLU A 122 -1.07 16.46 9.98
CA GLU A 122 -0.79 16.74 11.39
C GLU A 122 -1.48 15.74 12.31
N GLY A 123 -2.77 15.46 12.08
CA GLY A 123 -3.51 14.46 12.88
C GLY A 123 -2.97 13.04 12.71
N LEU A 124 -2.56 12.66 11.50
CA LEU A 124 -1.90 11.36 11.24
C LEU A 124 -0.57 11.26 11.98
N LEU A 125 0.27 12.30 11.91
CA LEU A 125 1.57 12.30 12.58
C LEU A 125 1.44 12.25 14.11
N GLU A 126 0.47 12.99 14.67
CA GLU A 126 0.19 12.95 16.10
C GLU A 126 -0.21 11.54 16.55
N PHE A 127 -1.11 10.89 15.82
CA PHE A 127 -1.47 9.50 16.09
C PHE A 127 -0.26 8.56 16.05
N TYR A 128 0.63 8.71 15.07
CA TYR A 128 1.79 7.82 14.93
C TYR A 128 2.93 8.11 15.94
N SER A 129 2.94 9.29 16.58
CA SER A 129 4.08 9.74 17.40
C SER A 129 4.38 8.86 18.62
N ASP A 130 3.36 8.37 19.32
CA ASP A 130 3.55 7.59 20.55
C ASP A 130 3.58 6.07 20.34
N ARG A 131 3.63 5.62 19.08
CA ARG A 131 3.49 4.20 18.73
C ARG A 131 4.82 3.61 18.24
N PRO A 132 5.37 2.58 18.92
CA PRO A 132 6.70 2.01 18.63
C PRO A 132 6.89 1.52 17.19
N ASP A 133 5.81 1.15 16.50
CA ASP A 133 5.85 0.51 15.18
C ASP A 133 5.33 1.42 14.04
N SER A 134 5.38 2.74 14.22
CA SER A 134 4.82 3.68 13.23
C SER A 134 5.78 4.13 12.14
N THR A 135 7.02 3.61 12.11
CA THR A 135 8.05 4.01 11.13
C THR A 135 7.53 3.92 9.70
N MET A 136 6.84 2.82 9.35
CA MET A 136 6.32 2.64 8.00
C MET A 136 5.16 3.58 7.68
N ALA A 137 4.24 3.77 8.62
CA ALA A 137 3.13 4.72 8.45
C ALA A 137 3.65 6.15 8.21
N VAL A 138 4.62 6.60 9.00
CA VAL A 138 5.28 7.90 8.82
C VAL A 138 5.99 8.00 7.47
N ALA A 139 6.69 6.94 7.07
CA ALA A 139 7.35 6.90 5.77
C ALA A 139 6.33 7.04 4.63
N GLN A 140 5.20 6.36 4.71
CA GLN A 140 4.13 6.44 3.71
C GLN A 140 3.53 7.84 3.63
N LEU A 141 3.38 8.56 4.75
CA LEU A 141 2.99 9.98 4.72
C LEU A 141 3.98 10.82 3.90
N ALA A 142 5.29 10.66 4.14
CA ALA A 142 6.31 11.40 3.39
C ALA A 142 6.35 11.01 1.91
N ILE A 143 6.13 9.73 1.60
CA ILE A 143 6.00 9.23 0.23
C ILE A 143 4.82 9.87 -0.50
N SER A 144 3.67 10.07 0.14
CA SER A 144 2.52 10.75 -0.49
C SER A 144 2.89 12.18 -0.95
N TYR A 145 3.67 12.90 -0.15
CA TYR A 145 4.15 14.23 -0.53
C TYR A 145 5.18 14.16 -1.67
N ALA A 146 6.18 13.28 -1.57
CA ALA A 146 7.22 13.20 -2.59
C ALA A 146 6.69 12.74 -3.96
N THR A 147 5.79 11.75 -3.96
CA THR A 147 5.22 11.20 -5.20
C THR A 147 4.24 12.15 -5.89
N THR A 148 3.80 13.21 -5.21
CA THR A 148 3.01 14.30 -5.79
C THR A 148 3.86 15.55 -6.09
N GLY A 149 5.19 15.41 -6.13
CA GLY A 149 6.14 16.48 -6.48
C GLY A 149 6.57 17.38 -5.32
N ARG A 150 6.10 17.12 -4.09
CA ARG A 150 6.36 17.94 -2.90
C ARG A 150 7.51 17.37 -2.05
N VAL A 151 8.68 17.22 -2.68
CA VAL A 151 9.87 16.61 -2.05
C VAL A 151 10.37 17.41 -0.84
N GLU A 152 10.34 18.75 -0.92
CA GLU A 152 10.69 19.65 0.19
C GLU A 152 9.80 19.41 1.43
N ASP A 153 8.49 19.34 1.23
CA ASP A 153 7.52 19.10 2.31
C ASP A 153 7.67 17.69 2.91
N ALA A 154 7.95 16.70 2.07
CA ALA A 154 8.25 15.35 2.52
C ALA A 154 9.49 15.33 3.43
N ASN A 155 10.58 15.99 3.02
CA ASN A 155 11.79 16.11 3.83
C ASN A 155 11.53 16.84 5.16
N ALA A 156 10.74 17.92 5.13
CA ALA A 156 10.35 18.63 6.35
C ALA A 156 9.51 17.75 7.30
N LEU A 157 8.59 16.96 6.75
CA LEU A 157 7.82 15.98 7.50
C LEU A 157 8.71 14.93 8.16
N LEU A 158 9.69 14.40 7.43
CA LEU A 158 10.64 13.41 7.95
C LEU A 158 11.45 13.96 9.14
N ARG A 159 11.96 15.19 9.03
CA ARG A 159 12.68 15.85 10.14
C ARG A 159 11.77 16.05 11.36
N LYS A 160 10.53 16.50 11.13
CA LYS A 160 9.55 16.68 12.20
C LYS A 160 9.18 15.36 12.87
N ALA A 161 9.00 14.30 12.09
CA ALA A 161 8.68 12.98 12.61
C ALA A 161 9.83 12.39 13.43
N ALA A 162 11.09 12.58 13.01
CA ALA A 162 12.25 12.13 13.77
C ALA A 162 12.34 12.73 15.18
N ALA A 163 11.78 13.93 15.40
CA ALA A 163 11.70 14.57 16.72
C ALA A 163 10.51 14.09 17.57
N LYS A 164 9.46 13.54 16.94
CA LYS A 164 8.19 13.20 17.60
C LYS A 164 7.97 11.69 17.77
N VAL A 165 8.45 10.87 16.84
CA VAL A 165 8.13 9.45 16.77
C VAL A 165 9.26 8.67 17.43
N LYS A 166 8.95 8.02 18.56
CA LYS A 166 9.94 7.25 19.31
C LYS A 166 10.32 5.97 18.55
N GLY A 167 11.61 5.70 18.42
CA GLY A 167 12.11 4.49 17.74
C GLY A 167 12.09 4.58 16.21
N LEU A 168 11.89 5.78 15.66
CA LEU A 168 11.85 5.99 14.21
C LEU A 168 13.20 5.62 13.56
N ASN A 169 13.18 4.63 12.65
CA ASN A 169 14.37 4.24 11.90
C ASN A 169 14.56 5.13 10.68
N THR A 170 15.23 6.26 10.88
CA THR A 170 15.46 7.28 9.84
C THR A 170 16.32 6.78 8.69
N LYS A 171 17.19 5.78 8.91
CA LYS A 171 18.02 5.19 7.85
C LYS A 171 17.16 4.44 6.84
N ASP A 172 16.30 3.52 7.30
CA ASP A 172 15.45 2.75 6.40
C ASP A 172 14.40 3.62 5.71
N MET A 173 13.94 4.67 6.38
CA MET A 173 13.06 5.65 5.76
C MET A 173 13.76 6.43 4.65
N GLY A 174 15.01 6.84 4.86
CA GLY A 174 15.82 7.47 3.81
C GLY A 174 15.98 6.54 2.61
N ALA A 175 16.37 5.28 2.84
CA ALA A 175 16.49 4.28 1.79
C ALA A 175 15.16 4.04 1.04
N LEU A 176 14.05 3.95 1.77
CA LEU A 176 12.71 3.81 1.17
C LEU A 176 12.33 5.01 0.32
N PHE A 177 12.60 6.22 0.82
CA PHE A 177 12.32 7.46 0.12
C PHE A 177 13.11 7.58 -1.19
N GLU A 178 14.39 7.19 -1.17
CA GLU A 178 15.23 7.14 -2.36
C GLU A 178 14.68 6.20 -3.44
N VAL A 179 14.34 4.95 -3.09
CA VAL A 179 13.81 3.99 -4.08
C VAL A 179 12.45 4.42 -4.63
N VAL A 180 11.58 4.96 -3.77
CA VAL A 180 10.24 5.41 -4.16
C VAL A 180 10.29 6.66 -5.05
N ILE A 181 11.20 7.60 -4.79
CA ILE A 181 11.36 8.77 -5.66
C ILE A 181 11.90 8.37 -7.04
N LYS A 182 12.87 7.45 -7.12
CA LYS A 182 13.34 6.91 -8.41
C LYS A 182 12.19 6.28 -9.18
N ALA A 183 11.40 5.43 -8.51
CA ALA A 183 10.21 4.82 -9.08
C ALA A 183 9.16 5.82 -9.55
N ALA A 184 8.93 6.91 -8.80
CA ALA A 184 8.01 7.97 -9.17
C ALA A 184 8.47 8.75 -10.42
N LYS A 185 9.78 8.79 -10.68
CA LYS A 185 10.36 9.37 -11.91
C LYS A 185 10.31 8.41 -13.11
N GLY A 186 9.72 7.22 -12.95
CA GLY A 186 9.65 6.20 -13.99
C GLY A 186 10.91 5.34 -14.10
N GLU A 187 11.80 5.38 -13.10
CA GLU A 187 13.01 4.56 -13.07
C GLU A 187 12.80 3.34 -12.18
N TYR A 188 13.24 2.15 -12.61
CA TYR A 188 13.25 0.98 -11.74
C TYR A 188 14.49 0.98 -10.83
N PRO A 189 14.34 0.96 -9.48
CA PRO A 189 15.48 0.98 -8.57
C PRO A 189 16.41 -0.21 -8.81
N PRO A 190 17.72 -0.01 -9.03
CA PRO A 190 18.67 -1.11 -9.16
C PRO A 190 18.80 -1.91 -7.85
N PRO A 191 19.17 -3.20 -7.91
CA PRO A 191 19.28 -4.07 -6.74
C PRO A 191 20.16 -3.52 -5.60
N GLN A 192 21.19 -2.75 -5.94
CA GLN A 192 22.09 -2.12 -4.99
C GLN A 192 21.41 -1.13 -4.04
N ASP A 193 20.34 -0.46 -4.49
CA ASP A 193 19.61 0.49 -3.66
C ASP A 193 18.93 -0.23 -2.47
N PHE A 194 18.55 -1.50 -2.66
CA PHE A 194 17.94 -2.31 -1.60
C PHE A 194 18.95 -2.81 -0.55
N PHE A 195 20.26 -2.64 -0.78
CA PHE A 195 21.27 -3.00 0.22
C PHE A 195 21.33 -2.01 1.38
N ALA A 196 20.80 -0.79 1.19
CA ALA A 196 20.77 0.24 2.23
C ALA A 196 19.82 -0.10 3.39
N PHE A 197 18.81 -0.94 3.16
CA PHE A 197 17.85 -1.37 4.19
C PHE A 197 18.52 -2.24 5.27
N SER A 198 18.13 -2.00 6.52
CA SER A 198 18.68 -2.62 7.73
C SER A 198 18.30 -4.09 7.92
N SER A 199 17.17 -4.51 7.33
CA SER A 199 16.65 -5.86 7.49
C SER A 199 15.96 -6.36 6.21
N ASP A 200 15.85 -7.68 6.10
CA ASP A 200 15.13 -8.30 5.00
C ASP A 200 13.62 -8.00 5.03
N ALA A 201 13.05 -7.78 6.22
CA ALA A 201 11.67 -7.34 6.37
C ALA A 201 11.44 -5.95 5.78
N MET A 202 12.38 -5.01 6.00
CA MET A 202 12.29 -3.67 5.42
C MET A 202 12.51 -3.69 3.90
N ARG A 203 13.34 -4.60 3.38
CA ARG A 203 13.46 -4.82 1.93
C ARG A 203 12.17 -5.35 1.31
N LEU A 204 11.49 -6.31 1.97
CA LEU A 204 10.19 -6.79 1.52
C LEU A 204 9.16 -5.65 1.49
N GLU A 205 9.11 -4.84 2.54
CA GLU A 205 8.18 -3.71 2.59
C GLU A 205 8.49 -2.67 1.50
N ALA A 206 9.78 -2.45 1.18
CA ALA A 206 10.14 -1.60 0.05
C ALA A 206 9.59 -2.12 -1.29
N TYR A 207 9.64 -3.43 -1.53
CA TYR A 207 8.98 -4.02 -2.70
C TYR A 207 7.46 -3.80 -2.68
N VAL A 208 6.80 -3.95 -1.53
CA VAL A 208 5.36 -3.66 -1.40
C VAL A 208 5.05 -2.22 -1.81
N GLN A 209 5.82 -1.24 -1.31
CA GLN A 209 5.60 0.17 -1.65
C GLN A 209 5.85 0.47 -3.13
N LEU A 210 6.83 -0.19 -3.75
CA LEU A 210 7.07 -0.06 -5.19
C LEU A 210 5.92 -0.66 -6.02
N ALA A 211 5.36 -1.80 -5.61
CA ALA A 211 4.20 -2.40 -6.28
C ALA A 211 3.00 -1.44 -6.25
N VAL A 212 2.65 -0.92 -5.08
CA VAL A 212 1.57 0.07 -4.90
C VAL A 212 1.78 1.30 -5.80
N LEU A 213 3.01 1.81 -5.87
CA LEU A 213 3.32 2.98 -6.69
C LEU A 213 3.23 2.69 -8.19
N TYR A 214 3.77 1.56 -8.65
CA TYR A 214 3.77 1.19 -10.06
C TYR A 214 2.38 0.84 -10.58
N ASP A 215 1.55 0.19 -9.75
CA ASP A 215 0.13 -0.01 -10.06
C ASP A 215 -0.57 1.33 -10.26
N ARG A 216 -0.47 2.22 -9.26
CA ARG A 216 -1.10 3.54 -9.27
C ARG A 216 -0.68 4.39 -10.47
N SER A 217 0.58 4.27 -10.91
CA SER A 217 1.10 5.02 -12.06
C SER A 217 0.86 4.33 -13.41
N GLY A 218 0.17 3.19 -13.44
CA GLY A 218 -0.12 2.43 -14.66
C GLY A 218 1.11 1.72 -15.26
N GLN A 219 2.22 1.66 -14.51
CA GLN A 219 3.49 1.05 -14.93
C GLN A 219 3.48 -0.46 -14.67
N THR A 220 2.51 -1.17 -15.24
CA THR A 220 2.23 -2.60 -14.98
C THR A 220 3.43 -3.51 -15.25
N GLY A 221 4.30 -3.16 -16.22
CA GLY A 221 5.55 -3.88 -16.49
C GLY A 221 6.52 -3.86 -15.30
N TYR A 222 6.63 -2.72 -14.60
CA TYR A 222 7.44 -2.62 -13.39
C TYR A 222 6.76 -3.27 -12.17
N SER A 223 5.43 -3.20 -12.08
CA SER A 223 4.69 -3.92 -11.04
C SER A 223 5.00 -5.44 -11.08
N ARG A 224 4.90 -6.07 -12.26
CA ARG A 224 5.27 -7.50 -12.42
C ARG A 224 6.73 -7.79 -12.11
N ARG A 225 7.63 -6.87 -12.45
CA ARG A 225 9.05 -6.99 -12.14
C ARG A 225 9.30 -6.96 -10.62
N VAL A 226 8.62 -6.09 -9.88
CA VAL A 226 8.67 -6.03 -8.41
C VAL A 226 8.31 -7.39 -7.82
N ALA A 227 7.21 -8.01 -8.28
CA ALA A 227 6.80 -9.33 -7.80
C ALA A 227 7.88 -10.40 -8.03
N ALA A 228 8.48 -10.41 -9.22
CA ALA A 228 9.54 -11.36 -9.57
C ALA A 228 10.83 -11.14 -8.74
N ASP A 229 11.25 -9.89 -8.57
CA ASP A 229 12.46 -9.55 -7.80
C ASP A 229 12.25 -9.83 -6.30
N MET A 230 11.06 -9.56 -5.77
CA MET A 230 10.70 -9.92 -4.39
C MET A 230 10.71 -11.44 -4.17
N ALA A 231 10.16 -12.22 -5.11
CA ALA A 231 10.22 -13.69 -5.09
C ALA A 231 11.66 -14.21 -5.05
N ARG A 232 12.52 -13.70 -5.95
CA ARG A 232 13.94 -14.08 -5.99
C ARG A 232 14.67 -13.70 -4.71
N PHE A 233 14.33 -12.55 -4.12
CA PHE A 233 14.92 -12.11 -2.87
C PHE A 233 14.56 -13.03 -1.69
N ALA A 234 13.28 -13.40 -1.56
CA ALA A 234 12.78 -14.29 -0.51
C ALA A 234 13.26 -15.75 -0.65
N GLN A 235 13.68 -16.17 -1.85
CA GLN A 235 14.24 -17.51 -2.11
C GLN A 235 15.72 -17.66 -1.72
N LYS A 236 16.42 -16.58 -1.34
CA LYS A 236 17.83 -16.65 -0.96
C LYS A 236 17.99 -17.44 0.35
N SER A 237 19.02 -18.28 0.42
CA SER A 237 19.34 -19.06 1.63
C SER A 237 19.64 -18.19 2.87
N SER A 238 20.07 -16.95 2.67
CA SER A 238 20.38 -15.99 3.74
C SER A 238 19.16 -15.19 4.22
N PHE A 239 17.99 -15.38 3.62
CA PHE A 239 16.79 -14.59 3.92
C PHE A 239 16.24 -14.91 5.31
N LYS A 240 16.02 -13.88 6.13
CA LYS A 240 15.59 -14.03 7.53
C LYS A 240 14.37 -13.17 7.85
N VAL A 241 13.19 -13.68 7.52
CA VAL A 241 11.89 -13.07 7.88
C VAL A 241 10.90 -14.17 8.24
N GLU A 242 10.02 -13.91 9.21
CA GLU A 242 8.96 -14.83 9.58
C GLU A 242 7.99 -15.10 8.42
N GLY A 243 7.55 -16.35 8.26
CA GLY A 243 6.69 -16.76 7.15
C GLY A 243 5.37 -15.98 7.07
N SER A 244 4.78 -15.58 8.20
CA SER A 244 3.57 -14.74 8.26
C SER A 244 3.77 -13.36 7.63
N VAL A 245 4.92 -12.73 7.87
CA VAL A 245 5.30 -11.42 7.31
C VAL A 245 5.55 -11.55 5.80
N VAL A 246 6.24 -12.63 5.39
CA VAL A 246 6.45 -12.96 3.98
C VAL A 246 5.11 -13.10 3.26
N MET A 247 4.22 -13.96 3.77
CA MET A 247 2.91 -14.21 3.17
C MET A 247 2.12 -12.91 3.00
N ARG A 248 2.07 -12.07 4.04
CA ARG A 248 1.39 -10.78 3.97
C ARG A 248 1.97 -9.86 2.90
N ALA A 249 3.30 -9.78 2.78
CA ALA A 249 3.96 -8.95 1.76
C ALA A 249 3.65 -9.48 0.34
N PHE A 250 3.71 -10.79 0.12
CA PHE A 250 3.36 -11.42 -1.16
C PHE A 250 1.90 -11.20 -1.52
N SER A 251 0.96 -11.37 -0.58
CA SER A 251 -0.46 -11.10 -0.83
C SER A 251 -0.70 -9.67 -1.27
N LYS A 252 -0.06 -8.68 -0.62
CA LYS A 252 -0.18 -7.26 -1.01
C LYS A 252 0.36 -7.03 -2.42
N VAL A 253 1.58 -7.49 -2.72
CA VAL A 253 2.16 -7.30 -4.06
C VAL A 253 1.31 -7.97 -5.13
N LEU A 254 0.78 -9.17 -4.88
CA LEU A 254 -0.10 -9.85 -5.84
C LEU A 254 -1.36 -9.04 -6.13
N ILE A 255 -2.03 -8.50 -5.10
CA ILE A 255 -3.21 -7.65 -5.26
C ILE A 255 -2.92 -6.42 -6.15
N GLU A 256 -1.75 -5.81 -6.02
CA GLU A 256 -1.34 -4.61 -6.80
C GLU A 256 -0.74 -4.96 -8.17
N THR A 257 -0.56 -6.23 -8.53
CA THR A 257 0.09 -6.64 -9.80
C THR A 257 -0.85 -7.32 -10.78
N MET A 258 -2.08 -7.62 -10.35
CA MET A 258 -3.16 -8.23 -11.13
C MET A 258 -4.02 -7.19 -11.83
#